data_AF-A0A9D1GBK6-F1
#
_entry.id   AF-A0A9D1GBK6-F1
#
_cell.length_a   1.000
_cell.length_b   1.000
_cell.length_c   1.000
_cell.angle_alpha   90.00
_cell.angle_beta   90.00
_cell.angle_gamma   90.00
#
_symmetry.space_group_name_H-M   'P 1'
#
loop_
_entity.id
_entity.type
_entity.pdbx_description
1 polymer ?
#
loop_
_entity_poly.entity_id
_entity_poly.type
_entity_poly.pdbx_seq_one_letter_code
_entity_poly.pdbx_strand_id
1 'polypeptide(L)'
;MKTLKIYYIDENYINFLRRFDKIVPYNKTHTRPYIGVVYEYNGINYFAPLSSPKQKHLTMNGNALDIFKINDGIWGIVNINNMIPTPTSCLTEVLPQVKDEKYRNLILNQTNYLNRHKYKLLSKVKQFRLRYDNGHLSTSLRKRCCNFKLLEEKYMEYENLILETS
;
A
#
# COMPACT_ATOMS: atom_id res chain seq x y z
N MET A 1 -9.18 15.22 8.10
CA MET A 1 -8.52 14.04 7.51
C MET A 1 -7.80 13.25 8.59
N LYS A 2 -8.03 11.94 8.65
CA LYS A 2 -7.40 11.04 9.64
C LYS A 2 -5.88 10.94 9.42
N THR A 3 -5.16 10.67 10.51
CA THR A 3 -3.72 10.39 10.50
C THR A 3 -3.47 9.04 9.83
N LEU A 4 -2.48 8.97 8.94
CA LEU A 4 -2.07 7.73 8.31
C LEU A 4 -1.28 6.89 9.31
N LYS A 5 -1.54 5.58 9.30
CA LYS A 5 -0.82 4.59 10.12
C LYS A 5 -0.28 3.48 9.24
N ILE A 6 0.73 2.79 9.76
CA ILE A 6 1.38 1.67 9.09
C ILE A 6 0.88 0.36 9.70
N TYR A 7 0.47 -0.57 8.85
CA TYR A 7 -0.14 -1.85 9.20
C TYR A 7 0.62 -3.02 8.57
N TYR A 8 0.63 -4.15 9.26
CA TYR A 8 0.75 -5.46 8.64
C TYR A 8 -0.63 -5.90 8.19
N ILE A 9 -0.66 -6.57 7.04
CA ILE A 9 -1.87 -7.17 6.50
C ILE A 9 -1.75 -8.69 6.65
N ASP A 10 -2.84 -9.31 7.12
CA ASP A 10 -2.93 -10.76 7.31
C ASP A 10 -2.44 -11.56 6.08
N GLU A 11 -1.66 -12.62 6.34
CA GLU A 11 -1.07 -13.41 5.26
C GLU A 11 -2.11 -14.19 4.47
N ASN A 12 -3.15 -14.71 5.12
CA ASN A 12 -4.17 -15.47 4.42
C ASN A 12 -4.91 -14.58 3.43
N TYR A 13 -5.18 -13.33 3.81
CA TYR A 13 -5.74 -12.34 2.90
C TYR A 13 -4.79 -12.01 1.73
N ILE A 14 -3.49 -11.77 2.00
CA ILE A 14 -2.51 -11.54 0.93
C ILE A 14 -2.42 -12.73 -0.03
N ASN A 15 -2.36 -13.95 0.51
CA ASN A 15 -2.30 -15.17 -0.27
C ASN A 15 -3.59 -15.39 -1.08
N PHE A 16 -4.75 -15.07 -0.51
CA PHE A 16 -6.02 -15.10 -1.20
C PHE A 16 -6.02 -14.17 -2.42
N LEU A 17 -5.69 -12.88 -2.25
CA LEU A 17 -5.64 -11.93 -3.38
C LEU A 17 -4.64 -12.36 -4.45
N ARG A 18 -3.48 -12.90 -4.04
CA ARG A 18 -2.42 -13.36 -4.96
C ARG A 18 -2.83 -14.53 -5.86
N ARG A 19 -3.86 -15.30 -5.51
CA ARG A 19 -4.43 -16.33 -6.40
C ARG A 19 -5.02 -15.71 -7.67
N PHE A 20 -5.48 -14.47 -7.59
CA PHE A 20 -6.15 -13.74 -8.67
C PHE A 20 -5.23 -12.73 -9.34
N ASP A 21 -4.35 -12.08 -8.56
CA ASP A 21 -3.41 -11.10 -9.07
C ASP A 21 -1.99 -11.32 -8.50
N LYS A 22 -1.11 -11.84 -9.36
CA LYS A 22 0.28 -12.14 -9.00
C LYS A 22 1.12 -10.88 -8.71
N ILE A 23 0.64 -9.69 -9.07
CA ILE A 23 1.30 -8.40 -8.83
C ILE A 23 1.21 -7.98 -7.36
N VAL A 24 0.17 -8.41 -6.62
CA VAL A 24 0.00 -8.14 -5.19
C VAL A 24 1.24 -8.60 -4.42
N PRO A 25 2.02 -7.75 -3.74
CA PRO A 25 3.29 -8.17 -3.18
C PRO A 25 3.15 -9.25 -2.10
N TYR A 26 4.06 -10.23 -2.09
CA TYR A 26 4.24 -11.09 -0.92
C TYR A 26 4.65 -10.26 0.30
N ASN A 27 4.18 -10.71 1.46
CA ASN A 27 4.49 -10.10 2.75
C ASN A 27 5.93 -10.31 3.23
N LYS A 28 6.74 -11.12 2.53
CA LYS A 28 8.15 -11.42 2.87
C LYS A 28 8.30 -11.78 4.35
N THR A 29 8.01 -13.04 4.68
CA THR A 29 8.00 -13.53 6.09
C THR A 29 7.09 -12.70 7.00
N HIS A 30 5.89 -12.32 6.53
CA HIS A 30 4.87 -11.60 7.30
C HIS A 30 5.23 -10.17 7.74
N THR A 31 6.30 -9.56 7.23
CA THR A 31 6.80 -8.26 7.74
C THR A 31 6.68 -7.09 6.78
N ARG A 32 5.94 -7.21 5.67
CA ARG A 32 5.77 -6.08 4.75
C ARG A 32 4.81 -5.04 5.35
N PRO A 33 5.27 -3.79 5.59
CA PRO A 33 4.40 -2.75 6.09
C PRO A 33 3.59 -2.10 4.96
N TYR A 34 2.36 -1.71 5.26
CA TYR A 34 1.45 -0.99 4.37
C TYR A 34 0.99 0.30 5.04
N ILE A 35 1.00 1.42 4.31
CA ILE A 35 0.46 2.69 4.80
C ILE A 35 -0.99 2.83 4.35
N GLY A 36 -1.87 3.28 5.25
CA GLY A 36 -3.23 3.62 4.89
C GLY A 36 -4.01 4.38 5.96
N VAL A 37 -5.22 4.81 5.62
CA VAL A 37 -5.91 4.63 4.33
C VAL A 37 -5.39 5.63 3.29
N VAL A 38 -4.89 5.16 2.14
CA VAL A 38 -4.33 6.04 1.08
C VAL A 38 -5.33 6.40 -0.01
N TYR A 39 -6.40 5.62 -0.14
CA TYR A 39 -7.47 5.83 -1.10
C TYR A 39 -8.74 5.13 -0.61
N GLU A 40 -9.90 5.64 -0.99
CA GLU A 40 -11.19 5.04 -0.67
C GLU A 40 -12.03 5.06 -1.95
N TYR A 41 -12.69 3.95 -2.25
CA TYR A 41 -13.59 3.81 -3.39
C TYR A 41 -14.80 2.98 -3.00
N ASN A 42 -16.01 3.56 -3.10
CA ASN A 42 -17.27 2.90 -2.72
C ASN A 42 -17.22 2.29 -1.30
N GLY A 43 -16.62 2.99 -0.33
CA GLY A 43 -16.46 2.51 1.04
C GLY A 43 -15.30 1.52 1.25
N ILE A 44 -14.62 1.08 0.19
CA ILE A 44 -13.48 0.16 0.27
C ILE A 44 -12.19 0.94 0.53
N ASN A 45 -11.52 0.62 1.63
CA ASN A 45 -10.28 1.27 2.05
C ASN A 45 -9.04 0.61 1.42
N TYR A 46 -8.16 1.44 0.85
CA TYR A 46 -6.92 1.00 0.22
C TYR A 46 -5.67 1.29 1.05
N PHE A 47 -4.73 0.36 0.98
CA PHE A 47 -3.45 0.40 1.68
C PHE A 47 -2.31 0.15 0.68
N ALA A 48 -1.25 0.98 0.74
CA ALA A 48 -0.12 0.88 -0.19
C ALA A 48 1.12 0.26 0.50
N PRO A 49 1.76 -0.74 -0.12
CA PRO A 49 2.94 -1.37 0.45
C PRO A 49 4.14 -0.43 0.44
N LEU A 50 4.82 -0.40 1.58
CA LEU A 50 6.11 0.24 1.73
C LEU A 50 7.22 -0.73 1.25
N SER A 51 8.28 -0.13 0.72
CA SER A 51 9.53 -0.82 0.42
C SER A 51 10.67 -0.12 1.15
N SER A 52 11.41 -0.88 1.95
CA SER A 52 12.56 -0.40 2.72
C SER A 52 13.62 0.29 1.85
N PRO A 53 14.48 1.14 2.42
CA PRO A 53 15.56 1.81 1.70
C PRO A 53 16.40 0.84 0.86
N LYS A 54 16.70 1.25 -0.38
CA LYS A 54 17.57 0.52 -1.33
C LYS A 54 18.28 1.53 -2.19
N GLN A 55 19.49 1.20 -2.68
CA GLN A 55 20.28 2.12 -3.50
C GLN A 55 19.50 2.69 -4.69
N LYS A 56 18.74 1.83 -5.38
CA LYS A 56 17.90 2.25 -6.51
C LYS A 56 16.85 3.31 -6.16
N HIS A 57 16.37 3.39 -4.91
CA HIS A 57 15.35 4.36 -4.52
C HIS A 57 15.90 5.79 -4.50
N LEU A 58 17.20 5.96 -4.30
CA LEU A 58 17.86 7.26 -4.31
C LEU A 58 17.83 7.88 -5.72
N THR A 59 18.09 7.05 -6.73
CA THR A 59 18.17 7.48 -8.14
C THR A 59 16.85 7.36 -8.92
N MET A 60 15.85 6.64 -8.38
CA MET A 60 14.52 6.55 -8.99
C MET A 60 13.90 7.94 -9.17
N ASN A 61 13.28 8.14 -10.33
CA ASN A 61 12.58 9.37 -10.69
C ASN A 61 11.46 9.67 -9.68
N GLY A 62 11.58 10.77 -8.93
CA GLY A 62 10.58 11.20 -7.95
C GLY A 62 9.21 11.56 -8.56
N ASN A 63 9.19 11.86 -9.86
CA ASN A 63 7.97 12.18 -10.62
C ASN A 63 7.24 10.93 -11.15
N ALA A 64 7.80 9.73 -10.98
CA ALA A 64 7.14 8.49 -11.37
C ALA A 64 5.78 8.37 -10.66
N LEU A 65 4.70 8.16 -11.42
CA LEU A 65 3.32 8.24 -10.92
C LEU A 65 2.98 7.15 -9.90
N ASP A 66 3.63 6.00 -10.04
CA ASP A 66 3.39 4.76 -9.32
C ASP A 66 4.07 4.66 -7.95
N ILE A 67 4.92 5.63 -7.59
CA ILE A 67 5.66 5.58 -6.32
C ILE A 67 5.65 6.93 -5.61
N PHE A 68 5.83 6.90 -4.30
CA PHE A 68 6.08 8.10 -3.49
C PHE A 68 7.36 7.90 -2.68
N LYS A 69 8.36 8.76 -2.90
CA LYS A 69 9.63 8.70 -2.18
C LYS A 69 9.46 9.24 -0.75
N ILE A 70 10.02 8.53 0.23
CA ILE A 70 10.05 8.96 1.62
C ILE A 70 11.44 9.51 1.91
N ASN A 71 11.52 10.80 2.23
CA ASN A 71 12.79 11.51 2.44
C ASN A 71 13.75 11.28 1.25
N ASP A 72 13.30 11.64 0.04
CA ASP A 72 14.05 11.44 -1.20
C ASP A 72 14.58 10.00 -1.43
N GLY A 73 13.87 9.02 -0.88
CA GLY A 73 14.17 7.60 -1.03
C GLY A 73 15.08 7.04 0.06
N ILE A 74 15.63 7.91 0.92
CA ILE A 74 16.49 7.56 2.05
C ILE A 74 15.74 6.65 3.04
N TRP A 75 14.45 6.90 3.24
CA TRP A 75 13.59 6.08 4.10
C TRP A 75 12.70 5.11 3.31
N GLY A 76 13.03 4.85 2.04
CA GLY A 76 12.29 3.96 1.18
C GLY A 76 11.18 4.66 0.39
N ILE A 77 10.22 3.87 -0.08
CA ILE A 77 9.15 4.33 -0.98
C ILE A 77 7.80 3.69 -0.63
N VAL A 78 6.71 4.39 -0.96
CA VAL A 78 5.35 3.84 -1.07
C VAL A 78 5.14 3.37 -2.51
N ASN A 79 4.67 2.14 -2.72
CA ASN A 79 4.37 1.60 -4.06
C ASN A 79 2.87 1.73 -4.33
N ILE A 80 2.46 2.82 -4.96
CA ILE A 80 1.06 3.17 -5.23
C ILE A 80 0.45 2.19 -6.23
N ASN A 81 1.19 1.78 -7.26
CA ASN A 81 0.74 0.78 -8.23
C ASN A 81 0.41 -0.59 -7.63
N ASN A 82 0.88 -0.86 -6.41
CA ASN A 82 0.66 -2.11 -5.69
C ASN A 82 -0.26 -1.94 -4.47
N MET A 83 -0.99 -0.82 -4.38
CA MET A 83 -2.01 -0.68 -3.32
C MET A 83 -3.11 -1.72 -3.47
N ILE A 84 -3.67 -2.15 -2.35
CA ILE A 84 -4.70 -3.18 -2.31
C ILE A 84 -5.87 -2.73 -1.43
N PRO A 85 -7.11 -3.11 -1.75
CA PRO A 85 -8.22 -3.00 -0.82
C PRO A 85 -7.97 -3.95 0.35
N THR A 86 -8.38 -3.62 1.58
CA THR A 86 -8.12 -4.50 2.73
C THR A 86 -9.16 -4.35 3.84
N PRO A 87 -9.81 -5.45 4.28
CA PRO A 87 -10.77 -5.39 5.39
C PRO A 87 -10.07 -4.95 6.67
N THR A 88 -10.77 -4.20 7.50
CA THR A 88 -10.18 -3.69 8.76
C THR A 88 -9.78 -4.79 9.72
N SER A 89 -10.50 -5.92 9.72
CA SER A 89 -10.19 -7.13 10.47
C SER A 89 -8.87 -7.80 10.06
N CYS A 90 -8.35 -7.52 8.87
CA CYS A 90 -7.08 -8.06 8.38
C CYS A 90 -5.87 -7.16 8.73
N LEU A 91 -6.08 -6.07 9.48
CA LEU A 91 -5.04 -5.09 9.78
C LEU A 91 -4.49 -5.25 11.21
N THR A 92 -3.17 -5.23 11.33
CA THR A 92 -2.46 -5.11 12.62
C THR A 92 -1.54 -3.91 12.57
N GLU A 93 -1.67 -2.94 13.48
CA GLU A 93 -0.77 -1.78 13.52
C GLU A 93 0.68 -2.22 13.76
N VAL A 94 1.63 -1.73 12.95
CA VAL A 94 3.03 -2.21 12.98
C VAL A 94 3.77 -1.75 14.22
N LEU A 95 3.63 -0.47 14.59
CA LEU A 95 4.49 0.15 15.60
C LEU A 95 4.48 -0.59 16.95
N PRO A 96 3.33 -1.07 17.48
CA PRO A 96 3.30 -1.89 18.70
C PRO A 96 4.00 -3.25 18.57
N GLN A 97 4.11 -3.82 17.37
CA GLN A 97 4.65 -5.17 17.14
C GLN A 97 6.19 -5.19 17.02
N VAL A 98 6.81 -4.03 16.77
CA VAL A 98 8.24 -3.95 16.51
C VAL A 98 9.05 -3.85 17.80
N LYS A 99 9.88 -4.87 18.04
CA LYS A 99 10.85 -4.93 19.16
C LYS A 99 12.21 -4.33 18.80
N ASP A 100 12.65 -4.45 17.54
CA ASP A 100 13.93 -3.89 17.09
C ASP A 100 13.88 -2.36 17.04
N GLU A 101 14.73 -1.71 17.81
CA GLU A 101 14.71 -0.25 17.98
C GLU A 101 15.04 0.51 16.68
N LYS A 102 16.00 0.00 15.90
CA LYS A 102 16.38 0.61 14.62
C LYS A 102 15.22 0.59 13.63
N TYR A 103 14.55 -0.55 13.51
CA TYR A 103 13.38 -0.69 12.66
C TYR A 103 12.20 0.13 13.18
N ARG A 104 11.98 0.17 14.51
CA ARG A 104 10.97 1.04 15.14
C ARG A 104 11.19 2.51 14.77
N ASN A 105 12.42 2.99 14.86
CA ASN A 105 12.80 4.36 14.48
C ASN A 105 12.56 4.62 12.99
N LEU A 106 12.84 3.66 12.11
CA LEU A 106 12.51 3.77 10.69
C LEU A 106 11.00 3.91 10.47
N ILE A 107 10.17 3.08 11.13
CA ILE A 107 8.70 3.13 11.02
C ILE A 107 8.16 4.47 11.53
N LEU A 108 8.69 5.00 12.63
CA LEU A 108 8.33 6.32 13.15
C LEU A 108 8.70 7.44 12.17
N ASN A 109 9.92 7.42 11.63
CA ASN A 109 10.38 8.40 10.64
C ASN A 109 9.51 8.38 9.39
N GLN A 110 9.21 7.19 8.86
CA GLN A 110 8.30 7.01 7.73
C GLN A 110 6.90 7.54 8.05
N THR A 111 6.32 7.15 9.19
CA THR A 111 4.96 7.59 9.60
C THR A 111 4.87 9.10 9.73
N ASN A 112 5.85 9.74 10.39
CA ASN A 112 5.90 11.18 10.58
C ASN A 112 6.08 11.93 9.25
N TYR A 113 6.97 11.44 8.39
CA TYR A 113 7.19 12.03 7.07
C TYR A 113 5.94 11.95 6.20
N LEU A 114 5.32 10.77 6.12
CA LEU A 114 4.13 10.53 5.31
C LEU A 114 2.94 11.36 5.80
N ASN A 115 2.77 11.52 7.13
CA ASN A 115 1.73 12.39 7.67
C ASN A 115 1.98 13.87 7.40
N ARG A 116 3.23 14.34 7.48
CA ARG A 116 3.61 15.72 7.11
C ARG A 116 3.32 16.02 5.65
N HIS A 117 3.51 15.04 4.77
CA HIS A 117 3.32 15.16 3.32
C HIS A 117 2.02 14.52 2.82
N LYS A 118 1.04 14.24 3.71
CA LYS A 118 -0.14 13.43 3.39
C LYS A 118 -0.94 13.98 2.23
N TYR A 119 -1.08 15.30 2.12
CA TYR A 119 -1.80 15.92 1.01
C TYR A 119 -1.16 15.61 -0.34
N LYS A 120 0.18 15.68 -0.43
CA LYS A 120 0.92 15.36 -1.65
C LYS A 120 0.80 13.88 -2.01
N LEU A 121 0.91 12.99 -1.02
CA LEU A 121 0.73 11.55 -1.23
C LEU A 121 -0.67 11.25 -1.75
N LEU A 122 -1.71 11.70 -1.04
CA LEU A 122 -3.09 11.35 -1.35
C LEU A 122 -3.55 11.97 -2.68
N SER A 123 -3.12 13.19 -2.99
CA SER A 123 -3.34 13.79 -4.32
C SER A 123 -2.67 12.99 -5.43
N LYS A 124 -1.44 12.49 -5.20
CA LYS A 124 -0.73 11.63 -6.16
C LYS A 124 -1.45 10.30 -6.36
N VAL A 125 -1.92 9.66 -5.29
CA VAL A 125 -2.69 8.41 -5.36
C VAL A 125 -3.99 8.61 -6.15
N LYS A 126 -4.73 9.70 -5.89
CA LYS A 126 -5.96 10.05 -6.64
C LYS A 126 -5.67 10.25 -8.13
N GLN A 127 -4.62 11.01 -8.47
CA GLN A 127 -4.24 11.23 -9.87
C GLN A 127 -3.81 9.94 -10.56
N PHE A 128 -3.04 9.09 -9.86
CA PHE A 128 -2.65 7.79 -10.37
C PHE A 128 -3.87 6.92 -10.65
N ARG A 129 -4.83 6.84 -9.71
CA ARG A 129 -6.04 6.04 -9.88
C ARG A 129 -6.92 6.54 -11.03
N LEU A 130 -7.13 7.86 -11.14
CA LEU A 130 -7.86 8.46 -12.26
C LEU A 130 -7.23 8.12 -13.62
N ARG A 131 -5.90 8.20 -13.73
CA ARG A 131 -5.19 7.82 -14.97
C ARG A 131 -5.25 6.33 -15.24
N TYR A 132 -5.24 5.49 -14.20
CA TYR A 132 -5.43 4.06 -14.32
C TYR A 132 -6.82 3.73 -14.87
N ASP A 133 -7.87 4.33 -14.31
CA ASP A 133 -9.26 4.04 -14.68
C ASP A 133 -9.58 4.53 -16.09
N ASN A 134 -9.05 5.70 -16.48
CA ASN A 134 -9.22 6.25 -17.83
C ASN A 134 -8.31 5.59 -18.90
N GLY A 135 -7.51 4.59 -18.54
CA GLY A 135 -6.60 3.92 -19.49
C GLY A 135 -5.43 4.80 -19.97
N HIS A 136 -5.11 5.89 -19.26
CA HIS A 136 -4.07 6.85 -19.61
C HIS A 136 -2.68 6.50 -19.06
N LEU A 137 -2.49 5.28 -18.53
CA LEU A 137 -1.17 4.81 -18.13
C LEU A 137 -0.43 4.21 -19.33
N SER A 138 0.89 4.40 -19.38
CA SER A 138 1.71 3.70 -20.35
C SER A 138 1.59 2.18 -20.17
N THR A 139 1.75 1.42 -21.26
CA THR A 139 1.67 -0.05 -21.25
C THR A 139 2.63 -0.67 -20.24
N SER A 140 3.86 -0.14 -20.13
CA SER A 140 4.87 -0.63 -19.20
C SER A 140 4.49 -0.39 -17.74
N LEU A 141 3.85 0.75 -17.44
CA LEU A 141 3.35 1.01 -16.10
C LEU A 141 2.14 0.12 -15.79
N ARG A 142 1.17 0.03 -16.71
CA ARG A 142 -0.04 -0.78 -16.53
C ARG A 142 0.27 -2.24 -16.19
N LYS A 143 1.26 -2.85 -16.85
CA LYS A 143 1.71 -4.23 -16.59
C LYS A 143 2.25 -4.48 -15.17
N ARG A 144 2.60 -3.43 -14.43
CA ARG A 144 3.14 -3.50 -13.06
C ARG A 144 2.13 -3.08 -12.00
N CYS A 145 0.91 -2.72 -12.41
CA CYS A 145 -0.16 -2.34 -11.50
C CYS A 145 -0.96 -3.56 -11.08
N CYS A 146 -1.45 -3.56 -9.84
CA CYS A 146 -2.50 -4.48 -9.46
C CYS A 146 -3.76 -4.21 -10.31
N ASN A 147 -4.55 -5.26 -10.57
CA ASN A 147 -5.85 -5.16 -11.19
C ASN A 147 -6.89 -4.71 -10.15
N PHE A 148 -7.01 -3.40 -9.94
CA PHE A 148 -7.84 -2.86 -8.86
C PHE A 148 -9.30 -3.29 -8.90
N LYS A 149 -9.93 -3.35 -10.09
CA LYS A 149 -11.31 -3.80 -10.22
C LYS A 149 -11.49 -5.25 -9.76
N LEU A 150 -10.59 -6.13 -10.19
CA LEU A 150 -10.59 -7.52 -9.75
C LEU A 150 -10.35 -7.63 -8.24
N LEU A 151 -9.45 -6.83 -7.68
CA LEU A 151 -9.19 -6.84 -6.24
C LEU A 151 -10.36 -6.30 -5.42
N GLU A 152 -11.13 -5.34 -5.94
CA GLU A 152 -12.38 -4.85 -5.31
C GLU A 152 -13.44 -5.95 -5.25
N GLU A 153 -13.63 -6.69 -6.34
CA GLU A 153 -14.54 -7.84 -6.38
C GLU A 153 -14.12 -8.91 -5.36
N LYS A 154 -12.83 -9.23 -5.30
CA LYS A 154 -12.29 -10.23 -4.36
C LYS A 154 -12.25 -9.76 -2.91
N TYR A 155 -12.11 -8.46 -2.68
CA TYR A 155 -12.30 -7.87 -1.36
C TYR A 155 -13.72 -8.17 -0.84
N MET A 156 -14.75 -7.93 -1.65
CA MET A 156 -16.14 -8.15 -1.23
C MET A 156 -16.41 -9.63 -0.93
N GLU A 157 -15.90 -10.54 -1.77
CA GLU A 157 -16.02 -11.99 -1.52
C GLU A 157 -15.37 -12.40 -0.20
N TYR A 158 -14.18 -11.89 0.11
CA TYR A 158 -13.47 -12.23 1.35
C TYR A 158 -14.14 -11.59 2.58
N GLU A 159 -14.62 -10.35 2.46
CA GLU A 159 -15.32 -9.66 3.57
C GLU A 159 -16.60 -10.41 3.96
N ASN A 160 -17.39 -10.87 2.99
CA ASN A 160 -18.56 -11.70 3.24
C ASN A 160 -18.20 -13.03 3.94
N LEU A 161 -17.12 -13.70 3.51
CA LEU A 161 -16.64 -14.94 4.13
C LEU A 161 -16.26 -14.75 5.61
N ILE A 162 -15.63 -13.62 5.96
CA ILE A 162 -15.32 -13.31 7.36
C ILE A 162 -16.62 -13.13 8.17
N LEU A 163 -17.60 -12.42 7.61
CA LEU A 163 -18.87 -12.15 8.30
C LEU A 163 -19.69 -13.42 8.56
N GLU A 164 -19.63 -14.39 7.65
CA GLU A 164 -20.31 -15.69 7.82
C GLU A 164 -19.62 -16.60 8.85
N THR A 165 -18.37 -16.32 9.20
CA THR A 165 -17.55 -17.14 10.11
C THR A 165 -17.31 -16.49 11.47
N SER A 166 -17.85 -15.30 11.71
CA SER A 166 -17.76 -14.52 12.96
C SER A 166 -19.05 -14.64 13.79
#